data_AF-X1A2F7-F1
#
_entry.id   AF-X1A2F7-F1
#
_cell.length_a   1.000
_cell.length_b   1.000
_cell.length_c   1.000
_cell.angle_alpha   90.00
_cell.angle_beta   90.00
_cell.angle_gamma   90.00
#
_symmetry.space_group_name_H-M   'P 1'
#
loop_
_entity.id
_entity.type
_entity.pdbx_description
1 polymer ?
#
loop_
_entity_poly.entity_id
_entity_poly.type
_entity_poly.pdbx_seq_one_letter_code
_entity_poly.pdbx_strand_id
1 'polypeptide(L)'
;GFLKDKFARFSYRFKFVDGEYSIFAPFTQECFIPRQDGYFMYKINPSVGGTLTNTRPPLDVEDEEEAYRSTIVDFMENKVNKIILRIPLPLNSTQMQSDLKVEEIDVLYKESDGLAVNVIETIPITRVQQQTATAVTVSPVAGTTAVLNNIVGGIKIGALVSGFGITNSPTVVAFDGVSTVTLSSSQTIAAGTNLTFGDSSVFEYEYQSTKPYKVLPSDELTRTYDKVPVKALAQEIISNRVVYGNYQDKHTPPNTIDYNVAVSKKSDFNLGIGGAEVQSLAASGQPDIVITNLSGV
;
A
#
# COMPACT_ATOMS: atom_id res chain seq x y z
N GLY A 1 -10.39 -11.08 21.76
CA GLY A 1 -10.29 -10.73 20.32
C GLY A 1 -9.65 -11.88 19.58
N PHE A 2 -9.79 -11.94 18.25
CA PHE A 2 -9.22 -13.03 17.44
C PHE A 2 -7.69 -13.15 17.57
N LEU A 3 -7.00 -12.04 17.78
CA LEU A 3 -5.54 -11.98 17.90
C LEU A 3 -4.97 -12.44 19.25
N LYS A 4 -5.82 -12.70 20.25
CA LYS A 4 -5.43 -12.87 21.66
C LYS A 4 -4.29 -13.89 21.84
N ASP A 5 -4.40 -15.04 21.20
CA ASP A 5 -3.45 -16.15 21.39
C ASP A 5 -2.59 -16.37 20.13
N LYS A 6 -2.42 -15.32 19.31
CA LYS A 6 -1.85 -15.44 17.96
C LYS A 6 -0.72 -14.46 17.70
N PHE A 7 0.36 -14.98 17.11
CA PHE A 7 1.43 -14.18 16.51
C PHE A 7 1.08 -13.86 15.06
N ALA A 8 0.36 -12.76 14.88
CA ALA A 8 -0.17 -12.35 13.59
C ALA A 8 0.84 -11.59 12.74
N ARG A 9 0.88 -11.89 11.45
CA ARG A 9 1.59 -11.10 10.44
C ARG A 9 0.65 -10.74 9.30
N PHE A 10 0.80 -9.52 8.79
CA PHE A 10 -0.07 -8.97 7.75
C PHE A 10 0.72 -8.72 6.46
N SER A 11 0.03 -8.79 5.34
CA SER A 11 0.56 -8.40 4.02
C SER A 11 -0.60 -7.90 3.17
N TYR A 12 -0.33 -7.49 1.94
CA TYR A 12 -1.34 -7.13 0.97
C TYR A 12 -0.91 -7.55 -0.44
N ARG A 13 -1.88 -7.64 -1.35
CA ARG A 13 -1.65 -7.78 -2.80
C ARG A 13 -2.72 -7.03 -3.58
N PHE A 14 -2.41 -6.69 -4.82
CA PHE A 14 -3.34 -6.02 -5.73
C PHE A 14 -4.04 -7.06 -6.60
N LYS A 15 -5.32 -6.84 -6.88
CA LYS A 15 -6.09 -7.55 -7.88
C LYS A 15 -6.38 -6.62 -9.05
N PHE A 16 -6.18 -7.09 -10.26
CA PHE A 16 -6.37 -6.32 -11.48
C PHE A 16 -7.71 -6.64 -12.14
N VAL A 17 -8.18 -5.76 -13.03
CA VAL A 17 -9.48 -5.89 -13.72
C VAL A 17 -9.61 -7.14 -14.61
N ASP A 18 -8.50 -7.77 -14.99
CA ASP A 18 -8.45 -9.03 -15.74
C ASP A 18 -8.57 -10.26 -14.83
N GLY A 19 -8.66 -10.06 -13.51
CA GLY A 19 -8.72 -11.10 -12.50
C GLY A 19 -7.35 -11.61 -12.05
N GLU A 20 -6.25 -11.10 -12.60
CA GLU A 20 -4.91 -11.44 -12.13
C GLU A 20 -4.58 -10.77 -10.80
N TYR A 21 -3.62 -11.34 -10.09
CA TYR A 21 -3.15 -10.85 -8.80
C TYR A 21 -1.67 -10.50 -8.87
N SER A 22 -1.27 -9.42 -8.21
CA SER A 22 0.13 -9.14 -7.97
C SER A 22 0.74 -10.18 -7.02
N ILE A 23 2.06 -10.28 -7.02
CA ILE A 23 2.77 -10.89 -5.88
C ILE A 23 2.40 -10.13 -4.61
N PHE A 24 2.31 -10.84 -3.48
CA PHE A 24 2.07 -10.19 -2.20
C PHE A 24 3.32 -9.44 -1.71
N ALA A 25 3.09 -8.37 -0.97
CA ALA A 25 4.13 -7.64 -0.28
C ALA A 25 4.82 -8.51 0.80
N PRO A 26 6.03 -8.15 1.25
CA PRO A 26 6.62 -8.76 2.42
C PRO A 26 5.67 -8.69 3.62
N PHE A 27 5.64 -9.76 4.41
CA PHE A 27 4.85 -9.75 5.65
C PHE A 27 5.48 -8.80 6.67
N THR A 28 4.62 -8.17 7.46
CA THR A 28 5.03 -7.38 8.63
C THR A 28 5.78 -8.25 9.65
N GLN A 29 6.49 -7.60 10.57
CA GLN A 29 6.87 -8.23 11.83
C GLN A 29 5.62 -8.71 12.59
N GLU A 30 5.81 -9.66 13.50
CA GLU A 30 4.74 -10.14 14.37
C GLU A 30 4.09 -8.98 15.13
N CYS A 31 2.79 -8.79 14.90
CA CYS A 31 1.99 -7.80 15.60
C CYS A 31 1.53 -8.38 16.93
N PHE A 32 2.47 -8.48 17.88
CA PHE A 32 2.24 -9.03 19.21
C PHE A 32 2.83 -8.11 20.27
N ILE A 33 2.00 -7.73 21.24
CA ILE A 33 2.45 -7.04 22.46
C ILE A 33 1.83 -7.82 23.63
N PRO A 34 2.62 -8.39 24.54
CA PRO A 34 2.07 -9.10 25.69
C PRO A 34 1.25 -8.15 26.57
N ARG A 35 0.29 -8.69 27.35
CA ARG A 35 -0.53 -7.86 28.25
C ARG A 35 0.29 -7.18 29.34
N GLN A 36 1.32 -7.88 29.80
CA GLN A 36 2.29 -7.47 30.80
C GLN A 36 3.67 -7.35 30.16
N ASP A 37 4.53 -6.48 30.70
CA ASP A 37 5.85 -6.17 30.14
C ASP A 37 6.90 -7.30 30.30
N GLY A 38 6.46 -8.56 30.37
CA GLY A 38 7.33 -9.74 30.34
C GLY A 38 7.93 -10.15 31.69
N TYR A 39 7.46 -9.61 32.80
CA TYR A 39 7.89 -9.98 34.15
C TYR A 39 6.76 -10.66 34.92
N PHE A 40 7.07 -11.61 35.77
CA PHE A 40 6.12 -12.15 36.74
C PHE A 40 5.82 -11.11 37.82
N MET A 41 4.54 -10.89 38.13
CA MET A 41 4.13 -10.13 39.31
C MET A 41 4.00 -11.07 40.52
N TYR A 42 4.42 -10.57 41.68
CA TYR A 42 4.41 -11.29 42.96
C TYR A 42 3.54 -10.56 43.97
N LYS A 43 2.98 -11.29 44.94
CA LYS A 43 2.31 -10.63 46.05
C LYS A 43 3.35 -9.95 46.93
N ILE A 44 3.10 -8.68 47.20
CA ILE A 44 3.73 -7.98 48.32
C ILE A 44 2.89 -8.24 49.57
N ASN A 45 3.37 -9.13 50.44
CA ASN A 45 2.76 -9.30 51.76
C ASN A 45 2.86 -7.98 52.55
N PRO A 46 1.78 -7.54 53.24
CA PRO A 46 1.83 -6.32 54.03
C PRO A 46 2.88 -6.46 55.14
N SER A 47 3.82 -5.51 55.22
CA SER A 47 4.77 -5.43 56.33
C SER A 47 4.01 -5.34 57.66
N VAL A 48 4.44 -6.14 58.64
CA VAL A 48 3.92 -6.14 60.02
C VAL A 48 4.15 -4.75 60.62
N GLY A 49 3.14 -3.86 60.58
CA GLY A 49 3.28 -2.48 61.06
C GLY A 49 2.61 -1.36 60.24
N GLY A 50 1.70 -1.67 59.32
CA GLY A 50 0.64 -0.73 58.91
C GLY A 50 1.03 0.53 58.14
N THR A 51 2.25 0.66 57.59
CA THR A 51 2.58 1.72 56.63
C THR A 51 2.83 1.12 55.25
N LEU A 52 1.88 1.31 54.34
CA LEU A 52 1.98 0.93 52.93
C LEU A 52 2.75 2.00 52.17
N THR A 53 4.00 1.74 51.75
CA THR A 53 4.62 2.54 50.69
C THR A 53 4.23 1.94 49.34
N ASN A 54 3.34 2.63 48.62
CA ASN A 54 2.97 2.36 47.21
C ASN A 54 4.22 1.94 46.40
N THR A 55 4.15 0.98 45.47
CA THR A 55 3.52 1.19 44.16
C THR A 55 3.39 -0.15 43.39
N ARG A 56 2.20 -0.80 43.38
CA ARG A 56 1.68 -1.88 42.48
C ARG A 56 2.56 -3.14 42.22
N PRO A 57 2.06 -4.39 42.38
CA PRO A 57 0.79 -4.94 41.85
C PRO A 57 -0.31 -5.16 42.91
N PRO A 58 -1.53 -5.59 42.51
CA PRO A 58 -2.59 -5.99 43.44
C PRO A 58 -2.15 -7.11 44.40
N LEU A 59 -2.63 -7.10 45.64
CA LEU A 59 -2.25 -8.03 46.71
C LEU A 59 -2.53 -9.52 46.43
N ASP A 60 -3.20 -9.87 45.33
CA ASP A 60 -3.69 -11.22 45.03
C ASP A 60 -3.02 -11.91 43.83
N VAL A 61 -2.05 -11.28 43.16
CA VAL A 61 -1.43 -11.80 41.92
C VAL A 61 -0.10 -12.51 42.23
N GLU A 62 -0.04 -13.84 42.03
CA GLU A 62 1.20 -14.66 42.04
C GLU A 62 1.40 -15.34 40.69
N ASP A 63 1.89 -14.59 39.70
CA ASP A 63 1.99 -15.09 38.32
C ASP A 63 2.97 -16.28 38.22
N GLU A 64 4.07 -16.29 39.00
CA GLU A 64 5.07 -17.35 38.95
C GLU A 64 4.53 -18.68 39.52
N GLU A 65 3.82 -18.62 40.65
CA GLU A 65 3.23 -19.82 41.27
C GLU A 65 2.11 -20.38 40.38
N GLU A 66 1.29 -19.52 39.78
CA GLU A 66 0.25 -19.94 38.84
C GLU A 66 0.84 -20.53 37.56
N ALA A 67 1.88 -19.93 36.98
CA ALA A 67 2.57 -20.49 35.82
C ALA A 67 3.28 -21.82 36.15
N TYR A 68 3.86 -21.94 37.35
CA TYR A 68 4.47 -23.20 37.81
C TYR A 68 3.43 -24.32 37.92
N ARG A 69 2.24 -24.02 38.45
CA ARG A 69 1.16 -25.02 38.62
C ARG A 69 0.42 -25.33 37.32
N SER A 70 0.22 -24.34 36.45
CA SER A 70 -0.56 -24.49 35.21
C SER A 70 0.29 -24.81 33.99
N THR A 71 1.60 -24.61 34.04
CA THR A 71 2.55 -24.60 32.89
C THR A 71 2.23 -23.56 31.81
N ILE A 72 1.29 -22.65 32.08
CA ILE A 72 0.81 -21.62 31.16
C ILE A 72 1.15 -20.25 31.74
N VAL A 73 1.66 -19.35 30.90
CA VAL A 73 1.92 -17.96 31.27
C VAL A 73 0.77 -17.10 30.79
N ASP A 74 -0.21 -16.82 31.67
CA ASP A 74 -1.48 -16.16 31.28
C ASP A 74 -1.30 -14.72 30.75
N PHE A 75 -0.24 -14.02 31.19
CA PHE A 75 0.03 -12.67 30.71
C PHE A 75 0.71 -12.61 29.33
N MET A 76 1.15 -13.75 28.78
CA MET A 76 1.70 -13.87 27.42
C MET A 76 0.61 -13.96 26.36
N GLU A 77 -0.43 -13.13 26.51
CA GLU A 77 -1.51 -12.97 25.56
C GLU A 77 -1.38 -11.62 24.85
N ASN A 78 -1.76 -11.58 23.57
CA ASN A 78 -1.70 -10.38 22.76
C ASN A 78 -2.69 -9.31 23.26
N LYS A 79 -2.15 -8.16 23.62
CA LYS A 79 -2.90 -6.94 23.99
C LYS A 79 -3.44 -6.20 22.77
N VAL A 80 -2.87 -6.44 21.59
CA VAL A 80 -3.23 -5.73 20.35
C VAL A 80 -4.62 -6.15 19.88
N ASN A 81 -5.54 -5.18 19.86
CA ASN A 81 -6.91 -5.35 19.34
C ASN A 81 -7.15 -4.59 18.03
N LYS A 82 -6.32 -3.58 17.74
CA LYS A 82 -6.40 -2.73 16.56
C LYS A 82 -5.01 -2.59 15.94
N ILE A 83 -4.95 -2.77 14.63
CA ILE A 83 -3.72 -2.61 13.84
C ILE A 83 -4.01 -1.64 12.71
N ILE A 84 -3.10 -0.68 12.51
CA ILE A 84 -3.13 0.22 11.36
C ILE A 84 -2.04 -0.26 10.41
N LEU A 85 -2.45 -0.79 9.26
CA LEU A 85 -1.56 -1.20 8.18
C LEU A 85 -1.46 -0.05 7.18
N ARG A 86 -0.26 0.51 7.02
CA ARG A 86 0.04 1.55 6.02
C ARG A 86 0.52 0.88 4.74
N ILE A 87 -0.30 0.95 3.69
CA ILE A 87 -0.05 0.32 2.39
C ILE A 87 0.46 1.41 1.44
N PRO A 88 1.75 1.42 1.08
CA PRO A 88 2.25 2.33 0.07
C PRO A 88 1.65 1.96 -1.29
N LEU A 89 1.10 2.97 -1.97
CA LEU A 89 0.54 2.83 -3.30
C LEU A 89 1.62 3.14 -4.34
N PRO A 90 1.73 2.33 -5.42
CA PRO A 90 2.72 2.57 -6.47
C PRO A 90 2.47 3.87 -7.26
N LEU A 91 1.20 4.29 -7.35
CA LEU A 91 0.77 5.57 -7.90
C LEU A 91 -0.26 6.20 -6.96
N ASN A 92 -0.64 7.44 -7.24
CA ASN A 92 -1.72 8.11 -6.51
C ASN A 92 -3.00 7.27 -6.54
N SER A 93 -3.75 7.26 -5.43
CA SER A 93 -5.03 6.54 -5.27
C SER A 93 -6.01 6.71 -6.44
N THR A 94 -6.07 7.90 -7.05
CA THR A 94 -6.93 8.20 -8.21
C THR A 94 -6.46 7.54 -9.51
N GLN A 95 -5.16 7.32 -9.67
CA GLN A 95 -4.52 6.76 -10.87
C GLN A 95 -4.41 5.24 -10.85
N MET A 96 -4.57 4.61 -9.67
CA MET A 96 -4.48 3.16 -9.49
C MET A 96 -5.39 2.38 -10.46
N GLN A 97 -6.61 2.85 -10.68
CA GLN A 97 -7.55 2.18 -11.57
C GLN A 97 -7.35 2.57 -13.04
N SER A 98 -7.07 3.84 -13.34
CA SER A 98 -6.92 4.30 -14.73
C SER A 98 -5.66 3.76 -15.39
N ASP A 99 -4.55 3.76 -14.66
CA ASP A 99 -3.20 3.55 -15.22
C ASP A 99 -2.73 2.13 -14.95
N LEU A 100 -2.91 1.62 -13.71
CA LEU A 100 -2.48 0.28 -13.31
C LEU A 100 -3.59 -0.77 -13.37
N LYS A 101 -4.83 -0.38 -13.69
CA LYS A 101 -5.99 -1.27 -13.76
C LYS A 101 -6.21 -2.09 -12.49
N VAL A 102 -5.89 -1.52 -11.33
CA VAL A 102 -6.16 -2.14 -10.02
C VAL A 102 -7.65 -2.02 -9.70
N GLU A 103 -8.28 -3.15 -9.42
CA GLU A 103 -9.69 -3.25 -9.03
C GLU A 103 -9.84 -3.29 -7.51
N GLU A 104 -9.05 -4.12 -6.84
CA GLU A 104 -9.16 -4.41 -5.41
C GLU A 104 -7.78 -4.59 -4.75
N ILE A 105 -7.72 -4.41 -3.43
CA ILE A 105 -6.57 -4.75 -2.59
C ILE A 105 -7.00 -5.84 -1.61
N ASP A 106 -6.37 -7.01 -1.69
CA ASP A 106 -6.53 -8.06 -0.69
C ASP A 106 -5.58 -7.80 0.48
N VAL A 107 -6.12 -7.72 1.69
CA VAL A 107 -5.33 -7.73 2.93
C VAL A 107 -5.17 -9.16 3.41
N LEU A 108 -3.92 -9.56 3.58
CA LEU A 108 -3.51 -10.92 3.88
C LEU A 108 -3.08 -11.06 5.34
N TYR A 109 -3.26 -12.27 5.85
CA TYR A 109 -2.95 -12.68 7.21
C TYR A 109 -2.29 -14.04 7.24
N LYS A 110 -1.30 -14.19 8.09
CA LYS A 110 -0.82 -15.50 8.52
C LYS A 110 -0.40 -15.50 9.97
N GLU A 111 -0.38 -16.69 10.53
CA GLU A 111 0.26 -16.95 11.82
C GLU A 111 1.76 -17.18 11.60
N SER A 112 2.58 -16.88 12.61
CA SER A 112 4.05 -16.91 12.49
C SER A 112 4.59 -18.31 12.13
N ASP A 113 3.96 -19.35 12.69
CA ASP A 113 4.26 -20.77 12.51
C ASP A 113 3.40 -21.45 11.42
N GLY A 114 2.38 -20.75 10.91
CA GLY A 114 1.47 -21.25 9.90
C GLY A 114 2.00 -21.09 8.47
N LEU A 115 1.89 -22.15 7.66
CA LEU A 115 2.13 -22.08 6.21
C LEU A 115 0.96 -21.44 5.46
N ALA A 116 -0.25 -21.54 6.01
CA ALA A 116 -1.47 -21.04 5.37
C ALA A 116 -1.53 -19.50 5.41
N VAL A 117 -1.70 -18.89 4.24
CA VAL A 117 -2.02 -17.47 4.12
C VAL A 117 -3.52 -17.32 3.92
N ASN A 118 -4.12 -16.39 4.64
CA ASN A 118 -5.54 -16.12 4.62
C ASN A 118 -5.82 -14.71 4.14
N VAL A 119 -6.99 -14.48 3.55
CA VAL A 119 -7.51 -13.16 3.24
C VAL A 119 -8.40 -12.71 4.39
N ILE A 120 -8.09 -11.54 4.93
CA ILE A 120 -8.92 -10.86 5.94
C ILE A 120 -10.02 -10.08 5.25
N GLU A 121 -9.66 -9.30 4.24
CA GLU A 121 -10.56 -8.36 3.59
C GLU A 121 -10.11 -8.09 2.17
N THR A 122 -11.08 -7.96 1.28
CA THR A 122 -10.88 -7.51 -0.10
C THR A 122 -11.47 -6.11 -0.19
N ILE A 123 -10.61 -5.13 -0.45
CA ILE A 123 -10.92 -3.71 -0.38
C ILE A 123 -11.08 -3.19 -1.81
N PRO A 124 -12.25 -2.69 -2.21
CA PRO A 124 -12.43 -2.13 -3.54
C PRO A 124 -11.65 -0.82 -3.67
N ILE A 125 -11.13 -0.54 -4.87
CA ILE A 125 -10.35 0.67 -5.12
C ILE A 125 -11.13 1.96 -4.83
N THR A 126 -12.46 1.93 -4.94
CA THR A 126 -13.32 3.04 -4.57
C THR A 126 -13.13 3.44 -3.11
N ARG A 127 -13.01 2.49 -2.17
CA ARG A 127 -12.75 2.78 -0.76
C ARG A 127 -11.37 3.39 -0.52
N VAL A 128 -10.37 2.98 -1.30
CA VAL A 128 -9.02 3.57 -1.26
C VAL A 128 -9.10 5.04 -1.70
N GLN A 129 -9.81 5.31 -2.79
CA GLN A 129 -10.03 6.66 -3.31
C GLN A 129 -10.87 7.55 -2.37
N GLN A 130 -11.69 6.97 -1.48
CA GLN A 130 -12.44 7.74 -0.49
C GLN A 130 -11.60 8.23 0.70
N GLN A 131 -10.35 7.77 0.88
CA GLN A 131 -9.49 8.25 1.98
C GLN A 131 -8.76 9.55 1.64
N THR A 132 -8.67 9.89 0.36
CA THR A 132 -7.91 11.03 -0.15
C THR A 132 -8.74 11.80 -1.15
N ALA A 133 -8.55 13.11 -1.25
CA ALA A 133 -9.22 13.87 -2.29
C ALA A 133 -8.34 14.93 -2.90
N THR A 134 -8.66 15.31 -4.14
CA THR A 134 -8.18 16.55 -4.76
C THR A 134 -9.38 17.43 -5.05
N ALA A 135 -9.26 18.73 -4.81
CA ALA A 135 -10.32 19.68 -5.12
C ALA A 135 -9.74 21.06 -5.47
N VAL A 136 -10.56 21.92 -6.06
CA VAL A 136 -10.19 23.27 -6.47
C VAL A 136 -10.98 24.29 -5.68
N THR A 137 -10.34 25.33 -5.15
CA THR A 137 -11.05 26.43 -4.48
C THR A 137 -11.89 27.24 -5.48
N VAL A 138 -13.14 27.52 -5.15
CA VAL A 138 -14.07 28.28 -6.02
C VAL A 138 -13.86 29.79 -5.88
N SER A 139 -13.60 30.24 -4.64
CA SER A 139 -13.43 31.64 -4.28
C SER A 139 -12.14 31.82 -3.47
N PRO A 140 -11.59 33.04 -3.39
CA PRO A 140 -10.47 33.30 -2.50
C PRO A 140 -10.86 32.95 -1.06
N VAL A 141 -9.96 32.27 -0.36
CA VAL A 141 -10.13 31.85 1.03
C VAL A 141 -9.36 32.83 1.90
N ALA A 142 -10.04 33.46 2.86
CA ALA A 142 -9.45 34.32 3.88
C ALA A 142 -10.05 33.96 5.24
N GLY A 143 -9.61 32.84 5.81
CA GLY A 143 -10.21 32.26 7.01
C GLY A 143 -10.12 30.73 7.01
N THR A 144 -10.94 30.08 7.81
CA THR A 144 -10.92 28.62 7.99
C THR A 144 -11.81 27.86 7.01
N THR A 145 -12.72 28.54 6.30
CA THR A 145 -13.73 27.87 5.46
C THR A 145 -13.41 28.08 3.99
N ALA A 146 -13.37 26.99 3.23
CA ALA A 146 -13.17 27.00 1.79
C ALA A 146 -14.33 26.31 1.08
N VAL A 147 -14.78 26.92 -0.02
CA VAL A 147 -15.75 26.31 -0.95
C VAL A 147 -14.97 25.69 -2.10
N LEU A 148 -15.29 24.43 -2.39
CA LEU A 148 -14.55 23.57 -3.31
C LEU A 148 -15.41 23.18 -4.52
N ASN A 149 -14.76 22.92 -5.64
CA ASN A 149 -15.32 22.31 -6.84
C ASN A 149 -14.34 21.26 -7.39
N ASN A 150 -14.79 20.45 -8.35
CA ASN A 150 -14.01 19.38 -8.97
C ASN A 150 -13.42 18.41 -7.92
N ILE A 151 -14.19 18.09 -6.89
CA ILE A 151 -13.77 17.14 -5.86
C ILE A 151 -13.69 15.75 -6.49
N VAL A 152 -12.51 15.16 -6.44
CA VAL A 152 -12.24 13.78 -6.85
C VAL A 152 -11.73 13.02 -5.63
N GLY A 153 -12.36 11.89 -5.31
CA GLY A 153 -12.09 11.10 -4.10
C GLY A 153 -12.98 11.48 -2.91
N GLY A 154 -12.50 11.24 -1.70
CA GLY A 154 -13.24 11.51 -0.46
C GLY A 154 -12.45 12.36 0.55
N ILE A 155 -13.10 13.39 1.09
CA ILE A 155 -12.50 14.26 2.12
C ILE A 155 -12.83 13.66 3.49
N LYS A 156 -11.82 13.08 4.15
CA LYS A 156 -11.95 12.52 5.51
C LYS A 156 -11.68 13.61 6.56
N ILE A 157 -12.46 13.61 7.64
CA ILE A 157 -12.22 14.45 8.82
C ILE A 157 -10.86 14.06 9.44
N GLY A 158 -10.06 15.07 9.79
CA GLY A 158 -8.71 14.92 10.30
C GLY A 158 -7.63 14.76 9.21
N ALA A 159 -8.00 14.69 7.93
CA ALA A 159 -7.03 14.64 6.84
C ALA A 159 -6.19 15.92 6.80
N LEU A 160 -4.89 15.77 6.55
CA LEU A 160 -3.99 16.90 6.30
C LEU A 160 -4.33 17.54 4.95
N VAL A 161 -4.27 18.86 4.88
CA VAL A 161 -4.50 19.61 3.64
C VAL A 161 -3.18 20.18 3.16
N SER A 162 -2.92 20.00 1.88
CA SER A 162 -1.74 20.52 1.19
C SER A 162 -2.13 21.16 -0.13
N GLY A 163 -1.28 22.05 -0.64
CA GLY A 163 -1.54 22.80 -1.85
C GLY A 163 -0.75 24.10 -1.87
N PHE A 164 -0.77 24.78 -3.01
CA PHE A 164 -0.10 26.08 -3.14
C PHE A 164 -0.78 27.11 -2.22
N GLY A 165 -0.01 27.88 -1.46
CA GLY A 165 -0.53 28.89 -0.53
C GLY A 165 -1.09 28.34 0.80
N ILE A 166 -1.08 27.02 1.02
CA ILE A 166 -1.39 26.44 2.32
C ILE A 166 -0.23 26.68 3.29
N THR A 167 -0.56 27.08 4.53
CA THR A 167 0.41 27.36 5.59
C THR A 167 0.13 26.49 6.82
N ASN A 168 1.20 25.98 7.45
CA ASN A 168 1.16 25.17 8.68
C ASN A 168 0.36 23.85 8.58
N SER A 169 0.21 23.28 7.37
CA SER A 169 -0.42 21.97 7.14
C SER A 169 -1.71 21.74 7.95
N PRO A 170 -2.77 22.54 7.70
CA PRO A 170 -4.02 22.44 8.44
C PRO A 170 -4.68 21.08 8.23
N THR A 171 -5.57 20.72 9.15
CA THR A 171 -6.39 19.51 9.07
C THR A 171 -7.85 19.86 8.80
N VAL A 172 -8.57 18.92 8.19
CA VAL A 172 -10.02 19.03 8.00
C VAL A 172 -10.74 18.86 9.33
N VAL A 173 -11.47 19.88 9.77
CA VAL A 173 -12.30 19.84 10.98
C VAL A 173 -13.72 19.38 10.64
N ALA A 174 -14.26 19.87 9.53
CA ALA A 174 -15.60 19.52 9.07
C ALA A 174 -15.67 19.57 7.54
N PHE A 175 -16.54 18.75 6.98
CA PHE A 175 -16.90 18.76 5.56
C PHE A 175 -18.41 18.52 5.46
N ASP A 176 -19.10 19.32 4.65
CA ASP A 176 -20.55 19.24 4.45
C ASP A 176 -21.00 18.05 3.57
N GLY A 177 -20.04 17.27 3.04
CA GLY A 177 -20.30 16.16 2.12
C GLY A 177 -20.48 16.59 0.66
N VAL A 178 -20.44 17.89 0.36
CA VAL A 178 -20.77 18.45 -0.96
C VAL A 178 -19.67 19.36 -1.49
N SER A 179 -19.34 20.44 -0.80
CA SER A 179 -18.43 21.47 -1.33
C SER A 179 -17.72 22.31 -0.27
N THR A 180 -18.24 22.40 0.95
CA THR A 180 -17.70 23.30 1.97
C THR A 180 -16.86 22.53 2.96
N VAL A 181 -15.59 22.93 3.09
CA VAL A 181 -14.65 22.36 4.08
C VAL A 181 -14.26 23.43 5.09
N THR A 182 -14.19 23.04 6.35
CA THR A 182 -13.64 23.86 7.45
C THR A 182 -12.31 23.28 7.90
N LEU A 183 -11.29 24.12 7.95
CA LEU A 183 -9.90 23.81 8.29
C LEU A 183 -9.59 24.20 9.75
N SER A 184 -8.58 23.56 10.32
CA SER A 184 -8.16 23.80 11.71
C SER A 184 -7.47 25.14 11.95
N SER A 185 -6.97 25.79 10.89
CA SER A 185 -6.34 27.11 10.97
C SER A 185 -6.73 27.97 9.76
N SER A 186 -6.70 29.29 9.95
CA SER A 186 -7.03 30.25 8.89
C SER A 186 -6.00 30.18 7.77
N GLN A 187 -6.48 30.20 6.53
CA GLN A 187 -5.67 30.19 5.32
C GLN A 187 -5.98 31.42 4.46
N THR A 188 -4.98 31.84 3.69
CA THR A 188 -5.09 32.91 2.69
C THR A 188 -4.73 32.33 1.33
N ILE A 189 -5.74 31.90 0.57
CA ILE A 189 -5.57 31.12 -0.67
C ILE A 189 -6.31 31.82 -1.81
N ALA A 190 -5.72 31.85 -2.99
CA ALA A 190 -6.40 32.37 -4.19
C ALA A 190 -7.52 31.43 -4.66
N ALA A 191 -8.49 31.97 -5.41
CA ALA A 191 -9.44 31.14 -6.16
C ALA A 191 -8.73 30.30 -7.22
N GLY A 192 -9.29 29.14 -7.58
CA GLY A 192 -8.72 28.26 -8.59
C GLY A 192 -7.50 27.46 -8.12
N THR A 193 -7.23 27.42 -6.81
CA THR A 193 -6.08 26.72 -6.26
C THR A 193 -6.39 25.25 -6.06
N ASN A 194 -5.51 24.37 -6.57
CA ASN A 194 -5.59 22.92 -6.35
C ASN A 194 -5.16 22.58 -4.92
N LEU A 195 -6.04 21.90 -4.18
CA LEU A 195 -5.81 21.38 -2.84
C LEU A 195 -5.86 19.85 -2.87
N THR A 196 -5.01 19.24 -2.05
CA THR A 196 -4.98 17.80 -1.80
C THR A 196 -5.28 17.53 -0.33
N PHE A 197 -6.16 16.59 -0.07
CA PHE A 197 -6.62 16.18 1.25
C PHE A 197 -6.15 14.74 1.50
N GLY A 198 -5.38 14.54 2.57
CA GLY A 198 -4.76 13.26 2.90
C GLY A 198 -3.50 12.97 2.09
N ASP A 199 -2.98 11.76 2.25
CA ASP A 199 -1.80 11.26 1.55
C ASP A 199 -2.23 10.33 0.40
N SER A 200 -2.12 10.79 -0.85
CA SER A 200 -2.50 10.01 -2.03
C SER A 200 -1.55 8.83 -2.32
N SER A 201 -0.39 8.79 -1.68
CA SER A 201 0.63 7.75 -1.87
C SER A 201 0.52 6.59 -0.87
N VAL A 202 -0.31 6.72 0.17
CA VAL A 202 -0.46 5.71 1.21
C VAL A 202 -1.93 5.48 1.52
N PHE A 203 -2.35 4.22 1.51
CA PHE A 203 -3.65 3.80 2.00
C PHE A 203 -3.53 3.26 3.43
N GLU A 204 -4.37 3.75 4.34
CA GLU A 204 -4.37 3.31 5.74
C GLU A 204 -5.53 2.36 6.00
N TYR A 205 -5.19 1.09 6.21
CA TYR A 205 -6.15 0.06 6.56
C TYR A 205 -6.20 -0.15 8.07
N GLU A 206 -7.40 -0.04 8.66
CA GLU A 206 -7.63 -0.29 10.08
C GLU A 206 -8.25 -1.68 10.26
N TYR A 207 -7.48 -2.58 10.89
CA TYR A 207 -7.91 -3.92 11.25
C TYR A 207 -8.36 -3.97 12.72
N GLN A 208 -9.53 -4.54 12.98
CA GLN A 208 -10.14 -4.62 14.31
C GLN A 208 -10.30 -6.08 14.82
N SER A 209 -9.26 -6.91 14.66
CA SER A 209 -9.27 -8.29 15.17
C SER A 209 -10.41 -9.16 14.61
N THR A 210 -10.77 -8.95 13.34
CA THR A 210 -11.79 -9.73 12.63
C THR A 210 -11.22 -11.07 12.14
N LYS A 211 -12.05 -12.11 12.07
CA LYS A 211 -11.58 -13.43 11.62
C LYS A 211 -11.34 -13.41 10.09
N PRO A 212 -10.27 -14.04 9.58
CA PRO A 212 -10.11 -14.27 8.14
C PRO A 212 -11.27 -15.12 7.59
N TYR A 213 -11.66 -14.87 6.34
CA TYR A 213 -12.82 -15.51 5.72
C TYR A 213 -12.45 -16.49 4.58
N LYS A 214 -11.24 -16.40 4.05
CA LYS A 214 -10.77 -17.22 2.92
C LYS A 214 -9.32 -17.63 3.13
N VAL A 215 -9.01 -18.91 2.91
CA VAL A 215 -7.63 -19.42 2.84
C VAL A 215 -7.18 -19.31 1.39
N LEU A 216 -5.97 -18.81 1.13
CA LEU A 216 -5.40 -18.82 -0.21
C LEU A 216 -4.94 -20.23 -0.59
N PRO A 217 -5.24 -20.69 -1.82
CA PRO A 217 -4.72 -21.95 -2.32
C PRO A 217 -3.19 -21.88 -2.47
N SER A 218 -2.52 -23.03 -2.42
CA SER A 218 -1.07 -23.14 -2.58
C SER A 218 -0.54 -22.50 -3.86
N ASP A 219 -1.35 -22.53 -4.92
CA ASP A 219 -0.97 -22.07 -6.25
C ASP A 219 -0.93 -20.53 -6.35
N GLU A 220 -1.57 -19.83 -5.40
CA GLU A 220 -1.53 -18.37 -5.26
C GLU A 220 -0.43 -17.91 -4.29
N LEU A 221 0.28 -18.83 -3.64
CA LEU A 221 1.42 -18.48 -2.80
C LEU A 221 2.63 -18.18 -3.70
N THR A 222 3.53 -17.29 -3.26
CA THR A 222 4.78 -17.06 -3.99
C THR A 222 5.58 -18.36 -4.04
N ARG A 223 5.51 -19.06 -5.17
CA ARG A 223 6.35 -20.21 -5.43
C ARG A 223 7.81 -19.76 -5.48
N THR A 224 8.69 -20.56 -4.89
CA THR A 224 10.11 -20.46 -5.19
C THR A 224 10.23 -20.87 -6.65
N TYR A 225 10.48 -19.91 -7.55
CA TYR A 225 10.76 -20.22 -8.94
C TYR A 225 12.04 -21.04 -8.98
N ASP A 226 11.96 -22.25 -9.53
CA ASP A 226 13.16 -23.02 -9.81
C ASP A 226 13.91 -22.34 -10.96
N LYS A 227 15.21 -22.15 -10.79
CA LYS A 227 16.06 -21.59 -11.84
C LYS A 227 16.33 -22.70 -12.84
N VAL A 228 15.43 -22.85 -13.80
CA VAL A 228 15.60 -23.83 -14.87
C VAL A 228 16.66 -23.36 -15.87
N PRO A 229 17.56 -24.25 -16.33
CA PRO A 229 18.56 -23.89 -17.33
C PRO A 229 17.91 -23.68 -18.70
N VAL A 230 18.55 -22.89 -19.56
CA VAL A 230 18.10 -22.61 -20.95
C VAL A 230 18.02 -23.90 -21.77
N LYS A 231 18.94 -24.83 -21.53
CA LYS A 231 18.98 -26.15 -22.15
C LYS A 231 19.62 -27.15 -21.20
N ALA A 232 19.14 -28.38 -21.17
CA ALA A 232 19.80 -29.50 -20.51
C ALA A 232 19.74 -30.74 -21.41
N LEU A 233 20.78 -31.58 -21.38
CA LEU A 233 20.74 -32.88 -22.05
C LEU A 233 20.13 -33.98 -21.17
N ALA A 234 20.13 -33.78 -19.86
CA ALA A 234 19.50 -34.68 -18.91
C ALA A 234 18.70 -33.90 -17.87
N GLN A 235 17.53 -34.42 -17.54
CA GLN A 235 16.70 -33.96 -16.42
C GLN A 235 16.25 -35.19 -15.65
N GLU A 236 16.49 -35.21 -14.35
CA GLU A 236 16.12 -36.30 -13.45
C GLU A 236 15.50 -35.74 -12.16
N ILE A 237 14.61 -36.50 -11.55
CA ILE A 237 14.05 -36.19 -10.23
C ILE A 237 14.71 -37.11 -9.22
N ILE A 238 15.47 -36.54 -8.28
CA ILE A 238 16.06 -37.28 -7.16
C ILE A 238 15.35 -36.86 -5.87
N SER A 239 14.57 -37.78 -5.29
CA SER A 239 13.76 -37.52 -4.09
C SER A 239 12.83 -36.30 -4.27
N ASN A 240 13.12 -35.17 -3.61
CA ASN A 240 12.38 -33.92 -3.67
C ASN A 240 13.05 -32.83 -4.52
N ARG A 241 14.08 -33.17 -5.32
CA ARG A 241 14.84 -32.20 -6.14
C ARG A 241 14.78 -32.58 -7.62
N VAL A 242 14.58 -31.58 -8.47
CA VAL A 242 14.84 -31.70 -9.91
C VAL A 242 16.31 -31.37 -10.15
N VAL A 243 17.02 -32.23 -10.86
CA VAL A 243 18.44 -32.05 -11.20
C VAL A 243 18.61 -32.07 -12.71
N TYR A 244 19.35 -31.09 -13.20
CA TYR A 244 19.72 -30.98 -14.61
C TYR A 244 21.18 -31.40 -14.80
N GLY A 245 21.44 -32.25 -15.79
CA GLY A 245 22.76 -32.70 -16.18
C GLY A 245 23.18 -32.10 -17.51
N ASN A 246 24.46 -31.72 -17.62
CA ASN A 246 25.05 -31.12 -18.81
C ASN A 246 24.18 -29.99 -19.39
N TYR A 247 24.00 -28.95 -18.58
CA TYR A 247 23.07 -27.86 -18.86
C TYR A 247 23.77 -26.55 -19.18
N GLN A 248 23.09 -25.70 -19.94
CA GLN A 248 23.48 -24.33 -20.23
C GLN A 248 22.56 -23.38 -19.45
N ASP A 249 23.17 -22.59 -18.56
CA ASP A 249 22.45 -21.75 -17.61
C ASP A 249 22.02 -20.39 -18.20
N LYS A 250 22.81 -19.83 -19.12
CA LYS A 250 22.59 -18.53 -19.77
C LYS A 250 23.17 -18.55 -21.19
N HIS A 251 22.69 -17.65 -22.05
CA HIS A 251 23.34 -17.38 -23.32
C HIS A 251 24.60 -16.54 -23.10
N THR A 252 25.68 -16.88 -23.80
CA THR A 252 26.85 -16.00 -23.92
C THR A 252 26.48 -14.90 -24.93
N PRO A 253 26.52 -13.62 -24.55
CA PRO A 253 26.25 -12.54 -25.50
C PRO A 253 27.32 -12.54 -26.60
N PRO A 254 26.99 -12.11 -27.84
CA PRO A 254 27.96 -12.02 -28.91
C PRO A 254 29.10 -11.05 -28.55
N ASN A 255 30.35 -11.43 -28.83
CA ASN A 255 31.55 -10.62 -28.54
C ASN A 255 31.60 -9.28 -29.31
N THR A 256 30.68 -9.04 -30.25
CA THR A 256 30.65 -7.85 -31.11
C THR A 256 29.71 -6.76 -30.62
N ILE A 257 29.04 -6.96 -29.48
CA ILE A 257 28.09 -5.98 -28.92
C ILE A 257 28.57 -5.55 -27.54
N ASP A 258 29.23 -4.40 -27.47
CA ASP A 258 29.44 -3.68 -26.22
C ASP A 258 28.13 -2.99 -25.82
N TYR A 259 27.57 -3.36 -24.67
CA TYR A 259 26.39 -2.70 -24.12
C TYR A 259 26.64 -2.25 -22.68
N ASN A 260 26.19 -1.04 -22.37
CA ASN A 260 26.14 -0.50 -21.03
C ASN A 260 24.66 -0.25 -20.69
N VAL A 261 24.18 -0.84 -19.58
CA VAL A 261 22.78 -0.68 -19.17
C VAL A 261 22.68 0.55 -18.28
N ALA A 262 22.08 1.62 -18.80
CA ALA A 262 21.75 2.83 -18.03
C ALA A 262 20.26 3.13 -18.13
N VAL A 263 19.65 3.56 -17.02
CA VAL A 263 18.31 4.16 -17.02
C VAL A 263 18.45 5.64 -17.35
N SER A 264 18.08 6.01 -18.57
CA SER A 264 17.99 7.39 -19.03
C SER A 264 16.67 7.61 -19.76
N LYS A 265 16.31 8.89 -20.01
CA LYS A 265 15.19 9.19 -20.91
C LYS A 265 15.42 8.48 -22.25
N LYS A 266 14.37 7.85 -22.77
CA LYS A 266 14.39 7.20 -24.09
C LYS A 266 14.80 8.26 -25.12
N SER A 267 15.80 7.97 -25.96
CA SER A 267 16.13 8.92 -27.04
C SER A 267 14.95 9.02 -27.98
N ASP A 268 14.69 10.22 -28.48
CA ASP A 268 13.68 10.40 -29.51
C ASP A 268 14.07 9.54 -30.72
N PHE A 269 13.21 8.59 -31.07
CA PHE A 269 13.40 7.76 -32.26
C PHE A 269 12.59 8.40 -33.38
N ASN A 270 13.19 8.51 -34.55
CA ASN A 270 12.52 9.06 -35.72
C ASN A 270 11.39 8.10 -36.13
N LEU A 271 10.14 8.56 -36.08
CA LEU A 271 8.96 7.75 -36.42
C LEU A 271 8.87 7.43 -37.93
N GLY A 272 9.77 7.98 -38.76
CA GLY A 272 9.75 7.77 -40.21
C GLY A 272 8.49 8.32 -40.88
N ILE A 273 7.81 9.27 -40.23
CA ILE A 273 6.58 9.85 -40.74
C ILE A 273 6.97 11.05 -41.59
N GLY A 274 6.79 10.91 -42.91
CA GLY A 274 6.93 12.01 -43.85
C GLY A 274 5.75 12.97 -43.71
N GLY A 275 6.04 14.24 -43.48
CA GLY A 275 5.05 15.31 -43.41
C GLY A 275 5.19 16.25 -44.60
N ALA A 276 4.07 16.68 -45.17
CA ALA A 276 4.02 17.74 -46.17
C ALA A 276 2.83 18.65 -45.84
N GLU A 277 3.05 19.96 -45.86
CA GLU A 277 1.99 20.95 -45.69
C GLU A 277 1.55 21.47 -47.05
N VAL A 278 0.25 21.63 -47.26
CA VAL A 278 -0.25 22.24 -48.50
C VAL A 278 -0.05 23.76 -48.42
N GLN A 279 0.66 24.33 -49.39
CA GLN A 279 1.13 25.73 -49.34
C GLN A 279 -0.02 26.76 -49.40
N SER A 280 -1.17 26.38 -49.97
CA SER A 280 -2.38 27.21 -50.02
C SER A 280 -3.63 26.37 -50.32
N LEU A 281 -4.83 26.86 -49.95
CA LEU A 281 -6.09 26.21 -50.32
C LEU A 281 -6.23 26.19 -51.85
N ALA A 282 -6.14 25.01 -52.45
CA ALA A 282 -6.46 24.84 -53.86
C ALA A 282 -7.95 25.15 -54.09
N ALA A 283 -8.26 26.03 -55.04
CA ALA A 283 -9.63 26.24 -55.48
C ALA A 283 -10.20 24.95 -56.10
N SER A 284 -11.47 24.65 -55.83
CA SER A 284 -12.13 23.44 -56.31
C SER A 284 -12.04 23.31 -57.84
N GLY A 285 -11.47 22.20 -58.33
CA GLY A 285 -11.37 21.87 -59.76
C GLY A 285 -9.98 21.96 -60.40
N GLN A 286 -8.91 22.25 -59.66
CA GLN A 286 -7.53 22.18 -60.17
C GLN A 286 -6.89 20.80 -59.95
N PRO A 287 -6.13 20.26 -60.92
CA PRO A 287 -5.52 18.93 -60.81
C PRO A 287 -4.24 18.90 -59.96
N ASP A 288 -3.60 20.04 -59.72
CA ASP A 288 -2.28 20.13 -59.07
C ASP A 288 -2.35 20.77 -57.68
N ILE A 289 -1.70 20.15 -56.70
CA ILE A 289 -1.58 20.65 -55.31
C ILE A 289 -0.12 20.93 -55.01
N VAL A 290 0.19 22.19 -54.69
CA VAL A 290 1.55 22.61 -54.31
C VAL A 290 1.76 22.38 -52.82
N ILE A 291 2.78 21.58 -52.48
CA ILE A 291 3.17 21.27 -51.10
C ILE A 291 4.50 21.94 -50.73
N THR A 292 4.62 22.33 -49.46
CA THR A 292 5.80 22.92 -48.83
C THR A 292 6.13 22.23 -47.51
N ASN A 293 7.29 22.54 -46.93
CA ASN A 293 7.78 21.95 -45.67
C ASN A 293 7.86 20.42 -45.71
N LEU A 294 8.49 19.89 -46.76
CA LEU A 294 8.70 18.46 -46.90
C LEU A 294 9.68 17.97 -45.83
N SER A 295 9.23 17.02 -45.01
CA SER A 295 10.03 16.34 -44.01
C SER A 295 9.98 14.83 -44.27
N GLY A 296 11.11 14.13 -44.07
CA GLY A 296 11.18 12.67 -44.18
C GLY A 296 11.53 12.12 -45.56
N VAL A 297 12.42 12.78 -46.31
CA VAL A 297 13.16 12.15 -47.44
C VAL A 297 14.55 11.75 -46.95
#